data_AF-A0A957N794-F1
#
_entry.id   AF-A0A957N794-F1
#
_cell.length_a   1.000
_cell.length_b   1.000
_cell.length_c   1.000
_cell.angle_alpha   90.00
_cell.angle_beta   90.00
_cell.angle_gamma   90.00
#
_symmetry.space_group_name_H-M   'P 1'
#
loop_
_entity.id
_entity.type
_entity.pdbx_description
1 polymer ?
#
loop_
_entity_poly.entity_id
_entity_poly.type
_entity_poly.pdbx_seq_one_letter_code
_entity_poly.pdbx_strand_id
1 'polypeptide(L)' 'MEIGIFSRIFARPTLDEAFAAVVDQGLHVVQFNYLTAGIDDMPAVIDDAMIAHVNTAVAKYDMQLAGVSGTFNMI' A
#
# COMPACT_ATOMS: atom_id res chain seq x y z
N MET A 1 -6.77 14.06 13.60
CA MET A 1 -7.43 12.75 13.37
C MET A 1 -7.65 12.66 11.87
N GLU A 2 -7.08 11.65 11.21
CA GLU A 2 -7.16 11.48 9.76
C GLU A 2 -7.83 10.14 9.43
N ILE A 3 -8.64 10.14 8.37
CA ILE A 3 -9.33 8.93 7.90
C ILE A 3 -8.39 8.22 6.92
N GLY A 4 -8.13 6.94 7.20
CA GLY A 4 -7.33 6.08 6.33
C GLY A 4 -8.12 4.87 5.83
N ILE A 5 -7.56 4.19 4.83
CA ILE A 5 -8.15 3.00 4.21
C ILE A 5 -7.14 1.85 4.12
N PHE A 6 -7.63 0.62 4.14
CA PHE A 6 -6.79 -0.53 3.85
C PHE A 6 -6.50 -0.62 2.35
N SER A 7 -5.22 -0.72 1.99
CA SER A 7 -4.77 -0.63 0.58
C SER A 7 -5.33 -1.71 -0.37
N ARG A 8 -5.94 -2.77 0.17
CA ARG A 8 -6.56 -3.85 -0.60
C ARG A 8 -8.06 -3.66 -0.88
N ILE A 9 -8.68 -2.59 -0.36
CA ILE A 9 -10.11 -2.31 -0.61
C ILE A 9 -10.36 -2.07 -2.10
N PHE A 10 -9.49 -1.32 -2.77
CA PHE A 10 -9.53 -1.18 -4.22
C PHE A 10 -8.65 -2.24 -4.87
N ALA A 11 -9.24 -3.36 -5.24
CA ALA A 11 -8.55 -4.40 -6.01
C ALA A 11 -8.12 -3.82 -7.37
N ARG A 12 -6.80 -3.61 -7.53
CA ARG A 12 -6.17 -3.12 -8.76
C ARG A 12 -4.91 -3.95 -9.06
N PRO A 13 -4.58 -4.14 -10.36
CA PRO A 13 -3.38 -4.86 -10.77
C PRO A 13 -2.05 -4.24 -10.31
N THR A 14 -2.01 -2.94 -10.09
CA THR A 14 -0.76 -2.22 -9.77
C THR A 14 -0.91 -1.30 -8.56
N LEU A 15 0.21 -1.02 -7.88
CA LEU A 15 0.29 -0.06 -6.79
C LEU A 15 -0.20 1.33 -7.21
N ASP A 16 0.18 1.73 -8.42
CA ASP A 16 -0.11 3.04 -8.97
C ASP A 16 -1.62 3.22 -9.21
N GLU A 17 -2.29 2.21 -9.79
CA GLU A 17 -3.74 2.19 -9.94
C GLU A 17 -4.48 2.11 -8.60
N ALA A 18 -3.93 1.38 -7.62
CA ALA A 18 -4.51 1.30 -6.29
C ALA A 18 -4.48 2.66 -5.57
N PHE A 19 -3.34 3.37 -5.62
CA PHE A 19 -3.22 4.69 -5.00
C PHE A 19 -4.05 5.75 -5.72
N ALA A 20 -4.11 5.72 -7.06
CA ALA A 20 -5.02 6.57 -7.81
C ALA A 20 -6.49 6.38 -7.35
N ALA A 21 -6.93 5.13 -7.18
CA ALA A 21 -8.28 4.85 -6.70
C ALA A 21 -8.54 5.33 -5.26
N VAL A 22 -7.51 5.37 -4.39
CA VAL A 22 -7.63 5.94 -3.03
C VAL A 22 -7.76 7.45 -3.09
N VAL A 23 -6.94 8.13 -3.89
CA VAL A 23 -6.99 9.59 -4.08
C VAL A 23 -8.31 10.01 -4.73
N ASP A 24 -8.87 9.22 -5.65
CA ASP A 24 -10.19 9.47 -6.25
C ASP A 24 -11.33 9.52 -5.21
N GLN A 25 -11.12 8.97 -4.00
CA GLN A 25 -12.06 9.07 -2.88
C GLN A 25 -11.73 10.22 -1.90
N GLY A 26 -10.72 11.04 -2.19
CA GLY A 26 -10.26 12.11 -1.32
C GLY A 26 -9.51 11.62 -0.06
N LEU A 27 -8.96 10.41 -0.11
CA LEU A 27 -8.19 9.81 0.99
C LEU A 27 -6.70 9.82 0.65
N HIS A 28 -5.87 10.06 1.67
CA HIS A 28 -4.41 10.11 1.53
C HIS A 28 -3.67 9.22 2.53
N VAL A 29 -4.38 8.58 3.47
CA VAL A 29 -3.77 7.71 4.48
C VAL A 29 -4.11 6.27 4.18
N VAL A 30 -3.12 5.39 4.15
CA VAL A 30 -3.32 3.95 3.93
C VAL A 30 -2.66 3.08 4.99
N GLN A 31 -3.36 2.01 5.36
CA GLN A 31 -2.74 0.81 5.91
C GLN A 31 -2.28 -0.06 4.73
N PHE A 32 -0.98 -0.15 4.54
CA PHE A 32 -0.35 -0.78 3.39
C PHE A 32 -0.34 -2.31 3.48
N ASN A 33 -0.31 -2.98 2.34
CA ASN A 33 -0.21 -4.43 2.23
C ASN A 33 0.67 -4.77 1.02
N TYR A 34 1.60 -5.73 1.19
CA TYR A 34 2.60 -6.03 0.17
C TYR A 34 2.02 -6.55 -1.15
N LEU A 35 0.88 -7.24 -1.11
CA LEU A 35 0.17 -7.66 -2.33
C LEU A 35 -0.30 -6.46 -3.17
N THR A 36 -0.52 -5.28 -2.57
CA THR A 36 -0.81 -4.06 -3.33
C THR A 36 0.37 -3.61 -4.19
N ALA A 37 1.60 -3.92 -3.78
CA ALA A 37 2.82 -3.70 -4.56
C ALA A 37 3.23 -4.92 -5.41
N GLY A 38 2.36 -5.93 -5.52
CA GLY A 38 2.58 -7.08 -6.41
C GLY A 38 3.58 -8.12 -5.91
N ILE A 39 3.92 -8.09 -4.62
CA ILE A 39 4.77 -9.11 -3.98
C ILE A 39 3.97 -9.92 -2.96
N ASP A 40 4.56 -11.02 -2.48
CA ASP A 40 3.94 -11.89 -1.48
C ASP A 40 3.45 -11.10 -0.25
N ASP A 41 2.35 -11.56 0.35
CA ASP A 41 1.73 -10.91 1.50
C ASP A 41 2.65 -10.86 2.73
N MET A 42 3.52 -11.86 2.85
CA MET A 42 4.56 -11.97 3.87
C MET A 42 5.89 -12.27 3.18
N PRO A 43 6.52 -11.25 2.56
CA PRO A 43 7.77 -11.44 1.85
C PRO A 43 8.88 -11.75 2.85
N ALA A 44 9.73 -12.73 2.55
CA ALA A 44 10.89 -13.04 3.39
C ALA A 44 11.94 -11.91 3.37
N VAL A 45 12.00 -11.16 2.26
CA VAL A 45 12.90 -10.03 2.05
C VAL A 45 12.14 -8.94 1.32
N ILE A 46 12.33 -7.70 1.76
CA ILE A 46 11.89 -6.50 1.06
C ILE A 46 13.17 -5.85 0.53
N ASP A 47 13.36 -5.84 -0.78
CA ASP A 47 14.57 -5.27 -1.38
C ASP A 47 14.46 -3.74 -1.55
N ASP A 48 15.61 -3.10 -1.76
CA ASP A 48 15.71 -1.66 -1.93
C ASP A 48 14.91 -1.15 -3.14
N ALA A 49 14.77 -1.98 -4.17
CA ALA A 49 14.02 -1.64 -5.37
C ALA A 49 12.51 -1.53 -5.06
N MET A 50 11.97 -2.44 -4.26
CA MET A 50 10.59 -2.40 -3.78
C MET A 50 10.35 -1.20 -2.87
N ILE A 51 11.27 -0.92 -1.94
CA ILE A 51 11.18 0.26 -1.07
C ILE A 51 11.17 1.54 -1.90
N ALA A 52 12.07 1.66 -2.88
CA ALA A 52 12.12 2.81 -3.78
C ALA A 52 10.85 2.94 -4.63
N HIS A 53 10.30 1.82 -5.11
CA HIS A 53 9.06 1.78 -5.88
C HIS A 53 7.88 2.32 -5.05
N VAL A 54 7.72 1.80 -3.82
CA VAL A 54 6.64 2.24 -2.91
C VAL A 54 6.82 3.71 -2.54
N ASN A 55 8.02 4.15 -2.17
CA ASN A 55 8.28 5.55 -1.83
C ASN A 55 8.00 6.51 -2.99
N THR A 56 8.32 6.10 -4.22
CA THR A 56 8.01 6.89 -5.42
C THR A 56 6.50 7.04 -5.60
N ALA A 57 5.72 5.97 -5.42
CA ALA A 57 4.27 6.03 -5.50
C ALA A 57 3.67 6.88 -4.36
N VAL A 58 4.18 6.73 -3.14
CA VAL A 58 3.77 7.53 -1.98
C VAL A 58 3.96 9.02 -2.24
N ALA A 59 5.13 9.42 -2.75
CA ALA A 59 5.41 10.81 -3.09
C ALA A 59 4.55 11.32 -4.25
N LYS A 60 4.34 10.49 -5.28
CA LYS A 60 3.53 10.85 -6.46
C LYS A 60 2.08 11.17 -6.12
N TYR A 61 1.49 10.43 -5.19
CA TYR A 61 0.07 10.54 -4.82
C TYR A 61 -0.17 11.31 -3.52
N ASP A 62 0.88 11.91 -2.94
CA ASP A 62 0.83 12.59 -1.63
C ASP A 62 0.19 11.70 -0.55
N MET A 63 0.68 10.48 -0.45
CA MET A 63 0.14 9.47 0.46
C MET A 63 0.92 9.43 1.78
N GLN A 64 0.27 8.97 2.83
CA GLN A 64 0.88 8.56 4.09
C GLN A 64 0.63 7.06 4.31
N LEU A 65 1.71 6.30 4.52
CA LEU A 65 1.62 4.92 5.01
C LEU A 65 1.52 4.94 6.54
N ALA A 66 0.32 4.77 7.09
CA ALA A 66 0.10 4.78 8.54
C ALA A 66 0.51 3.47 9.22
N GLY A 67 0.72 2.41 8.45
CA GLY A 67 1.17 1.12 8.94
C GLY A 67 1.18 0.07 7.83
N VAL A 68 1.74 -1.09 8.12
CA VAL A 68 1.72 -2.26 7.24
C VAL A 68 0.84 -3.32 7.87
N SER A 69 -0.04 -3.93 7.08
CA SER A 69 -0.85 -5.08 7.49
C SER A 69 0.05 -6.28 7.75
N GLY A 70 -0.05 -6.82 8.95
CA GLY A 70 0.66 -8.01 9.39
C GLY A 70 -0.27 -9.03 10.04
N THR A 71 -1.54 -9.07 9.63
CA THR A 71 -2.54 -9.96 10.23
C THR A 71 -2.45 -11.34 9.59
N PHE A 72 -1.80 -12.28 10.27
CA PHE A 72 -1.65 -13.66 9.81
C PHE A 72 -2.15 -14.64 10.86
N ASN A 73 -2.91 -15.65 10.40
CA ASN A 73 -3.18 -16.83 11.20
C ASN A 73 -1.99 -17.78 11.04
N MET A 74 -1.18 -17.93 12.08
CA MET A 74 -0.12 -18.94 12.12
C MET A 74 -0.75 -20.28 12.51
N ILE A 75 -0.71 -21.27 11.61
CA ILE A 75 -1.10 -22.67 11.86
C ILE A 75 0.15 -23.54 11.88
#